data_AF-A0A523GET2-F1
#
_entry.id   AF-A0A523GET2-F1
#
_cell.length_a   1.000
_cell.length_b   1.000
_cell.length_c   1.000
_cell.angle_alpha   90.00
_cell.angle_beta   90.00
_cell.angle_gamma   90.00
#
_symmetry.space_group_name_H-M   'P 1'
#
loop_
_entity.id
_entity.type
_entity.pdbx_description
1 polymer ?
#
loop_
_entity_poly.entity_id
_entity_poly.type
_entity_poly.pdbx_seq_one_letter_code
_entity_poly.pdbx_strand_id
1 'polypeptide(L)'
;MAGLLHGLGFAGALASVGLPQSDIPLALLLFNVGVEIGQVLFVVSVLVFIAILRRVKVTWPEWALRIPAYGIGSLAAFWCIQRIAAFW
;
A
#
# COMPACT_ATOMS: atom_id res chain seq x y z
N MET A 1 -8.15 11.62 -8.66
CA MET A 1 -9.50 11.09 -8.36
C MET A 1 -9.50 9.61 -7.94
N ALA A 2 -8.47 9.12 -7.24
CA ALA A 2 -8.42 7.74 -6.71
C ALA A 2 -8.82 7.63 -5.21
N GLY A 3 -8.74 8.73 -4.45
CA GLY A 3 -9.07 8.73 -3.02
C GLY A 3 -10.56 8.52 -2.71
N LEU A 4 -11.47 9.10 -3.51
CA LEU A 4 -12.92 8.97 -3.29
C LEU A 4 -13.44 7.56 -3.58
N LEU A 5 -12.96 6.90 -4.64
CA LEU A 5 -13.31 5.50 -4.95
C LEU A 5 -12.80 4.52 -3.88
N HIS A 6 -11.61 4.76 -3.34
CA HIS A 6 -11.05 3.95 -2.26
C HIS A 6 -11.80 4.16 -0.94
N GLY A 7 -12.12 5.41 -0.60
CA GLY A 7 -12.96 5.73 0.56
C GLY A 7 -14.36 5.11 0.44
N LEU A 8 -15.01 5.19 -0.73
CA LEU A 8 -16.35 4.64 -0.94
C LEU A 8 -16.40 3.10 -0.79
N GLY A 9 -15.38 2.37 -1.24
CA GLY A 9 -15.27 0.93 -0.99
C GLY A 9 -15.13 0.58 0.50
N PHE A 10 -14.46 1.45 1.27
CA PHE A 10 -14.31 1.33 2.72
C PHE A 10 -15.60 1.71 3.47
N ALA A 11 -16.31 2.75 3.03
CA ALA A 11 -17.64 3.11 3.55
C ALA A 11 -18.65 1.96 3.38
N GLY A 12 -18.63 1.27 2.24
CA GLY A 12 -19.45 0.08 2.00
C GLY A 12 -19.12 -1.06 2.96
N ALA A 13 -17.83 -1.28 3.25
CA ALA A 13 -17.40 -2.26 4.25
C ALA A 13 -17.80 -1.85 5.68
N LEU A 14 -17.65 -0.58 6.08
CA LEU A 14 -18.05 -0.09 7.41
C LEU A 14 -19.57 -0.14 7.61
N ALA A 15 -20.36 0.16 6.56
CA ALA A 15 -21.80 -0.01 6.60
C ALA A 15 -22.20 -1.50 6.78
N SER A 16 -21.46 -2.43 6.16
CA SER A 16 -21.69 -3.88 6.36
C SER A 16 -21.28 -4.40 7.74
N VAL A 17 -20.42 -3.67 8.47
CA VAL A 17 -20.00 -3.97 9.86
C VAL A 17 -20.98 -3.36 10.90
N GLY A 18 -21.99 -2.61 10.45
CA GLY A 18 -23.06 -2.08 11.31
C GLY A 18 -22.80 -0.69 11.90
N LEU A 19 -21.87 0.10 11.33
CA LEU A 19 -21.64 1.47 11.78
C LEU A 19 -22.85 2.39 11.46
N PRO A 20 -23.25 3.29 12.38
CA PRO A 20 -24.25 4.31 12.09
C PRO A 20 -23.85 5.19 10.90
N GLN A 21 -24.80 5.49 10.00
CA GLN A 21 -24.50 6.27 8.79
C GLN A 21 -23.98 7.69 9.07
N SER A 22 -24.27 8.25 10.25
CA SER A 22 -23.75 9.54 10.72
C SER A 22 -22.22 9.56 10.85
N ASP A 23 -21.61 8.40 11.11
CA ASP A 23 -20.20 8.29 11.49
C ASP A 23 -19.31 7.96 10.27
N ILE A 24 -19.93 7.58 9.15
CA ILE A 24 -19.25 7.24 7.89
C ILE A 24 -18.40 8.42 7.37
N PRO A 25 -18.88 9.67 7.30
CA PRO A 25 -18.07 10.79 6.82
C PRO A 25 -16.83 11.04 7.69
N LEU A 26 -16.96 10.89 9.01
CA LEU A 26 -15.86 11.06 9.95
C LEU A 26 -14.82 9.94 9.80
N ALA A 27 -15.28 8.69 9.68
CA ALA A 27 -14.41 7.53 9.45
C ALA A 27 -13.63 7.66 8.12
N LEU A 28 -14.29 8.15 7.06
CA LEU A 28 -13.65 8.42 5.78
C LEU A 28 -12.60 9.53 5.85
N LEU A 29 -12.89 10.59 6.60
CA LEU A 29 -11.96 11.69 6.79
C LEU A 29 -10.71 11.22 7.54
N LEU A 30 -10.90 10.51 8.65
CA LEU A 30 -9.79 9.96 9.44
C LEU A 30 -8.98 8.92 8.67
N PHE A 31 -9.64 8.08 7.86
CA PHE A 31 -8.97 7.14 6.98
C PHE A 31 -8.07 7.85 5.96
N ASN A 32 -8.60 8.86 5.25
CA ASN A 32 -7.81 9.61 4.27
C ASN A 32 -6.63 10.34 4.91
N VAL A 33 -6.85 11.01 6.05
CA VAL A 33 -5.79 11.68 6.79
C VAL A 33 -4.73 10.69 7.26
N GLY A 34 -5.14 9.52 7.77
CA GLY A 34 -4.23 8.45 8.16
C GLY A 34 -3.39 7.94 6.99
N VAL A 35 -4.00 7.73 5.82
CA VAL A 35 -3.29 7.31 4.59
C VAL A 35 -2.30 8.37 4.14
N GLU A 36 -2.68 9.65 4.12
CA GLU A 36 -1.82 10.75 3.70
C GLU A 36 -0.60 10.89 4.63
N ILE A 37 -0.82 10.82 5.94
CA ILE A 37 0.27 10.80 6.94
C ILE A 37 1.17 9.58 6.72
N GLY A 38 0.60 8.40 6.55
CA GLY A 38 1.35 7.17 6.31
C GLY A 38 2.20 7.25 5.04
N GLN A 39 1.66 7.82 3.96
CA GLN A 39 2.37 8.04 2.70
C GLN A 39 3.54 9.01 2.88
N VAL A 40 3.33 10.15 3.54
CA VAL A 40 4.40 11.13 3.81
C VAL A 40 5.49 10.50 4.66
N LEU A 41 5.13 9.81 5.76
CA LEU A 41 6.09 9.12 6.63
C LEU A 41 6.88 8.06 5.89
N PHE A 42 6.23 7.28 5.02
CA PHE A 42 6.88 6.27 4.21
C PHE A 42 7.90 6.90 3.25
N VAL A 43 7.49 7.93 2.49
CA VAL A 43 8.37 8.64 1.55
C VAL A 43 9.58 9.23 2.27
N VAL A 44 9.37 9.92 3.39
CA VAL A 44 10.46 10.49 4.19
C VAL A 44 11.40 9.40 4.68
N SER A 45 10.87 8.29 5.20
CA SER A 45 11.68 7.17 5.70
C SER A 45 12.54 6.55 4.60
N VAL A 46 11.96 6.32 3.41
CA VAL A 46 12.68 5.81 2.24
C VAL A 46 13.77 6.77 1.79
N LEU A 47 13.49 8.07 1.75
CA LEU A 47 14.48 9.09 1.37
C LEU A 47 15.64 9.15 2.37
N VAL A 48 15.35 9.10 3.67
CA VAL A 48 16.37 9.05 4.73
C VAL A 48 17.22 7.79 4.58
N PHE A 49 16.60 6.64 4.37
CA PHE A 49 17.30 5.38 4.16
C PHE A 49 18.24 5.46 2.95
N ILE A 50 17.75 5.96 1.81
CA ILE A 50 18.59 6.18 0.61
C ILE A 50 19.74 7.17 0.89
N ALA A 51 19.48 8.25 1.64
CA ALA A 51 20.51 9.22 1.98
C ALA A 51 21.61 8.63 2.86
N ILE A 52 21.25 7.75 3.81
CA ILE A 52 22.20 6.99 4.63
C ILE A 52 23.00 6.03 3.74
N LEU A 53 22.33 5.25 2.89
CA LEU A 53 22.99 4.31 1.99
C LEU A 53 23.96 5.00 1.01
N ARG A 54 23.65 6.22 0.56
CA ARG A 54 24.56 7.02 -0.28
C ARG A 54 25.80 7.53 0.45
N ARG A 55 25.75 7.67 1.78
CA ARG A 55 26.91 8.05 2.60
C ARG A 55 27.90 6.90 2.74
N VAL A 56 27.42 5.66 2.62
CA VAL A 56 28.26 4.47 2.61
C VAL A 56 28.67 4.22 1.15
N LYS A 57 29.98 4.16 0.86
CA LYS A 57 30.49 3.83 -0.49
C LYS A 57 30.30 2.35 -0.80
N VAL A 58 29.05 1.90 -0.89
CA VAL A 58 28.69 0.54 -1.28
C VAL A 58 28.51 0.50 -2.79
N THR A 59 29.33 -0.30 -3.48
CA THR A 59 29.06 -0.66 -4.87
C THR A 59 27.94 -1.68 -4.90
N TRP A 60 26.74 -1.22 -5.25
CA TRP A 60 25.58 -2.09 -5.34
C TRP A 60 25.69 -2.99 -6.56
N PRO A 61 25.58 -4.30 -6.41
CA PRO A 61 25.56 -5.22 -7.53
C PRO A 61 24.22 -5.14 -8.27
N GLU A 62 24.24 -5.38 -9.58
CA GLU A 62 23.05 -5.34 -10.47
C GLU A 62 21.87 -6.18 -9.97
N TRP A 63 22.14 -7.28 -9.27
CA TRP A 63 21.09 -8.14 -8.73
C TRP A 63 20.30 -7.50 -7.57
N ALA A 64 20.84 -6.47 -6.91
CA ALA A 64 20.17 -5.77 -5.82
C ALA A 64 18.85 -5.12 -6.26
N LEU A 65 18.75 -4.70 -7.52
CA LEU A 65 17.51 -4.20 -8.14
C LEU A 65 16.62 -5.31 -8.69
N ARG A 66 17.19 -6.45 -9.09
CA ARG A 66 16.46 -7.56 -9.73
C ARG A 66 15.73 -8.42 -8.70
N ILE A 67 16.32 -8.69 -7.54
CA ILE A 67 15.72 -9.54 -6.50
C ILE A 67 14.35 -9.02 -6.05
N PRO A 68 14.17 -7.73 -5.70
CA PRO A 68 12.86 -7.22 -5.30
C PRO A 68 11.82 -7.33 -6.42
N ALA A 69 12.23 -7.04 -7.66
CA ALA A 69 11.34 -7.10 -8.82
C ALA A 69 10.80 -8.51 -9.08
N TYR A 70 11.68 -9.52 -9.04
CA TYR A 70 11.27 -10.93 -9.15
C TYR A 70 10.45 -11.37 -7.95
N GLY A 71 10.79 -10.96 -6.73
CA GLY A 71 10.02 -11.30 -5.53
C GLY A 71 8.57 -10.79 -5.60
N ILE A 72 8.38 -9.51 -5.95
CA ILE A 72 7.06 -8.90 -6.12
C ILE A 72 6.30 -9.58 -7.27
N GLY A 73 6.95 -9.79 -8.41
CA GLY A 73 6.34 -10.42 -9.58
C GLY A 73 5.89 -11.86 -9.31
N SER A 74 6.72 -12.67 -8.67
CA SER A 74 6.39 -14.05 -8.31
C SER A 74 5.25 -14.12 -7.30
N LEU A 75 5.22 -13.25 -6.29
CA LEU A 75 4.13 -13.20 -5.32
C LEU A 75 2.81 -12.77 -5.99
N ALA A 76 2.87 -11.77 -6.86
CA ALA A 76 1.72 -11.33 -7.64
C ALA A 76 1.19 -12.44 -8.57
N ALA A 77 2.08 -13.15 -9.27
CA ALA A 77 1.73 -14.28 -10.11
C ALA A 77 1.10 -15.42 -9.30
N PHE A 78 1.66 -15.74 -8.13
CA PHE A 78 1.11 -16.74 -7.21
C PHE A 78 -0.33 -16.39 -6.80
N TRP A 79 -0.58 -15.16 -6.32
CA TRP A 79 -1.92 -14.75 -5.93
C TRP A 79 -2.90 -14.69 -7.11
N CYS A 80 -2.43 -14.31 -8.30
CA CYS A 80 -3.24 -14.34 -9.52
C CYS A 80 -3.69 -15.76 -9.86
N ILE A 81 -2.75 -16.71 -9.90
CA ILE A 81 -3.03 -18.14 -10.16
C ILE A 81 -3.96 -18.69 -9.08
N GLN A 82 -3.68 -18.42 -7.80
CA GLN A 82 -4.51 -18.86 -6.69
C GLN A 82 -5.95 -18.36 -6.82
N ARG A 83 -6.15 -17.09 -7.19
CA ARG A 83 -7.48 -16.53 -7.40
C ARG A 83 -8.20 -17.21 -8.55
N ILE A 84 -7.55 -17.37 -9.71
CA ILE A 84 -8.14 -18.02 -10.89
C ILE A 84 -8.51 -19.48 -10.57
N ALA A 85 -7.62 -20.22 -9.90
CA ALA A 85 -7.87 -21.60 -9.52
C ALA A 85 -8.98 -21.74 -8.47
N ALA A 86 -9.15 -20.76 -7.57
CA ALA A 86 -10.23 -20.76 -6.59
C ALA A 86 -11.60 -20.36 -7.15
N PHE A 87 -11.67 -19.87 -8.40
CA PHE A 87 -12.93 -19.59 -9.11
C PHE A 87 -13.50 -20.82 -9.84
N TRP A 88 -12.78 -21.96 -9.85
CA TRP A 88 -13.20 -23.23 -10.44
C TRP A 88 -13.37 -24.28 -9.34
#